data_AF-A0A418GE29-F1
#
_entry.id   AF-A0A418GE29-F1
#
_cell.length_a   1.000
_cell.length_b   1.000
_cell.length_c   1.000
_cell.angle_alpha   90.00
_cell.angle_beta   90.00
_cell.angle_gamma   90.00
#
_symmetry.space_group_name_H-M   'P 1'
#
loop_
_entity.id
_entity.type
_entity.pdbx_description
1 polymer ?
#
loop_
_entity_poly.entity_id
_entity_poly.type
_entity_poly.pdbx_seq_one_letter_code
_entity_poly.pdbx_strand_id
1 'polypeptide(L)'
;CWYEDSKLQTPLFVGQFDGTAEQAQLPGKLFTQNIGAHESKAPEGVLPVSQTQQGEAQIWRREVSSRYGQYPKAQAAQPDQLMSDYFFRVSLAMQNKTLLFSLDDTLVNNALQALNKTRPAMVDVIPTDGIVPLYINPQGMAKLLRNETLTSLPKNLEPVFYNAAQTLLMPKLDALSQQPRYVMKLAQMEPGAAWQWLPITWQPL
;
A
#
# COMPACT_ATOMS: atom_id res chain seq x y z
N CYS A 1 -0.95 -3.31 -4.29
CA CYS A 1 -1.55 -4.33 -3.38
C CYS A 1 -2.24 -3.64 -2.22
N TRP A 2 -3.38 -4.18 -1.75
CA TRP A 2 -4.02 -3.76 -0.50
C TRP A 2 -3.77 -4.81 0.58
N TYR A 3 -3.46 -4.35 1.79
CA TYR A 3 -3.21 -5.19 2.95
C TYR A 3 -4.27 -4.92 4.00
N GLU A 4 -4.53 -5.91 4.87
CA GLU A 4 -5.59 -5.81 5.87
C GLU A 4 -5.44 -4.63 6.85
N ASP A 5 -4.19 -4.21 7.08
CA ASP A 5 -3.84 -3.07 7.94
C ASP A 5 -3.46 -1.80 7.16
N SER A 6 -3.53 -1.83 5.82
CA SER A 6 -3.27 -0.64 4.98
C SER A 6 -4.45 0.33 4.99
N LYS A 7 -4.27 1.51 4.39
CA LYS A 7 -5.39 2.34 3.97
C LYS A 7 -5.78 2.06 2.51
N LEU A 8 -7.07 2.19 2.15
CA LEU A 8 -7.55 1.97 0.78
C LEU A 8 -6.88 2.91 -0.23
N GLN A 9 -6.63 4.15 0.19
CA GLN A 9 -6.02 5.22 -0.61
C GLN A 9 -4.47 5.17 -0.64
N THR A 10 -3.83 4.23 0.06
CA THR A 10 -2.36 4.13 0.12
C THR A 10 -1.88 2.78 -0.41
N PRO A 11 -2.05 2.47 -1.71
CA PRO A 11 -1.58 1.20 -2.25
C PRO A 11 -0.04 1.12 -2.21
N LEU A 12 0.48 -0.11 -2.16
CA LEU A 12 1.87 -0.40 -2.50
C LEU A 12 2.02 -0.59 -4.01
N PHE A 13 2.96 0.16 -4.60
CA PHE A 13 3.43 -0.02 -5.96
C PHE A 13 4.77 -0.76 -5.96
N VAL A 14 4.88 -1.74 -6.85
CA VAL A 14 6.10 -2.54 -7.03
C VAL A 14 6.48 -2.51 -8.50
N GLY A 15 7.73 -2.22 -8.79
CA GLY A 15 8.27 -2.18 -10.15
C GLY A 15 9.69 -2.74 -10.20
N GLN A 16 10.19 -2.89 -11.42
CA GLN A 16 11.60 -3.20 -11.67
C GLN A 16 12.28 -1.96 -12.28
N PHE A 17 13.50 -1.69 -11.85
CA PHE A 17 14.38 -0.66 -12.37
C PHE A 17 15.50 -1.33 -13.14
N ASP A 18 15.48 -1.18 -14.45
CA ASP A 18 16.51 -1.71 -15.36
C ASP A 18 17.46 -0.59 -15.81
N GLY A 19 17.98 0.15 -14.83
CA GLY A 19 18.98 1.19 -15.06
C GLY A 19 20.41 0.68 -14.83
N THR A 20 21.38 1.43 -15.36
CA THR A 20 22.81 1.17 -15.09
C THR A 20 23.19 1.55 -13.65
N ALA A 21 24.39 1.17 -13.21
CA ALA A 21 24.91 1.54 -11.89
C ALA A 21 24.96 3.07 -11.69
N GLU A 22 25.30 3.83 -12.74
CA GLU A 22 25.30 5.30 -12.73
C GLU A 22 23.88 5.88 -12.57
N GLN A 23 22.86 5.13 -13.02
CA GLN A 23 21.46 5.52 -12.92
C GLN A 23 20.79 5.06 -11.62
N ALA A 24 21.48 4.31 -10.76
CA ALA A 24 20.91 3.79 -9.51
C ALA A 24 20.36 4.88 -8.56
N GLN A 25 20.85 6.12 -8.69
CA GLN A 25 20.37 7.27 -7.89
C GLN A 25 19.16 8.00 -8.51
N LEU A 26 18.81 7.70 -9.77
CA LEU A 26 17.73 8.37 -10.49
C LEU A 26 16.37 8.25 -9.78
N PRO A 27 15.95 7.08 -9.26
CA PRO A 27 14.69 6.97 -8.53
C PRO A 27 14.63 7.92 -7.31
N GLY A 28 15.71 7.99 -6.53
CA GLY A 28 15.82 8.89 -5.39
C GLY A 28 15.77 10.38 -5.75
N LYS A 29 16.40 10.76 -6.87
CA LYS A 29 16.33 12.12 -7.41
C LYS A 29 14.90 12.48 -7.83
N LEU A 30 14.23 11.59 -8.58
CA LEU A 30 12.84 11.79 -9.00
C LEU A 30 11.90 11.88 -7.80
N PHE A 31 12.09 11.03 -6.79
CA PHE A 31 11.34 11.11 -5.54
C PHE A 31 11.51 12.48 -4.86
N THR A 32 12.75 12.95 -4.73
CA THR A 32 13.07 14.24 -4.10
C THR A 32 12.45 15.43 -4.84
N GLN A 33 12.33 15.33 -6.17
CA GLN A 33 11.75 16.39 -7.01
C GLN A 33 10.22 16.39 -7.01
N ASN A 34 9.58 15.21 -7.01
CA ASN A 34 8.15 15.10 -7.31
C ASN A 34 7.27 14.86 -6.08
N ILE A 35 7.82 14.31 -4.99
CA ILE A 35 7.03 13.97 -3.81
C ILE A 35 7.06 15.13 -2.84
N GLY A 36 5.93 15.75 -2.50
CA GLY A 36 5.89 16.80 -1.49
C GLY A 36 4.54 17.48 -1.42
N ALA A 37 4.37 18.31 -0.41
CA ALA A 37 3.30 19.29 -0.33
C ALA A 37 3.91 20.66 -0.09
N HIS A 38 3.12 21.70 -0.31
CA HIS A 38 3.48 23.04 0.11
C HIS A 38 3.44 23.13 1.64
N GLU A 39 4.59 23.41 2.25
CA GLU A 39 4.80 23.49 3.69
C GLU A 39 5.35 24.88 4.04
N SER A 40 4.47 25.87 4.22
CA SER A 40 4.90 27.27 4.41
C SER A 40 5.71 27.53 5.68
N LYS A 41 5.74 26.58 6.61
CA LYS A 41 6.55 26.62 7.85
C LYS A 41 7.89 25.88 7.71
N ALA A 42 8.11 25.16 6.62
CA ALA A 42 9.39 24.55 6.32
C ALA A 42 10.30 25.58 5.62
N PRO A 43 11.62 25.62 5.93
CA PRO A 43 12.54 26.60 5.35
C PRO A 43 12.55 26.63 3.81
N GLU A 44 12.48 25.46 3.19
CA GLU A 44 12.50 25.29 1.73
C GLU A 44 11.10 25.17 1.12
N GLY A 45 10.05 25.49 1.89
CA GLY A 45 8.65 25.35 1.47
C GLY A 45 8.18 23.90 1.28
N VAL A 46 9.02 22.92 1.63
CA VAL A 46 8.77 21.48 1.62
C VAL A 46 9.62 20.81 2.70
N LEU A 47 9.14 19.74 3.32
CA LEU A 47 9.93 18.96 4.27
C LEU A 47 11.08 18.20 3.59
N PRO A 48 12.23 18.01 4.28
CA PRO A 48 13.38 17.33 3.69
C PRO A 48 13.11 15.85 3.39
N VAL A 49 13.85 15.29 2.42
CA VAL A 49 13.91 13.83 2.23
C VAL A 49 14.96 13.26 3.17
N SER A 50 14.57 12.32 4.03
CA SER A 50 15.52 11.46 4.73
C SER A 50 15.95 10.31 3.82
N GLN A 51 17.24 10.07 3.73
CA GLN A 51 17.81 8.91 3.04
C GLN A 51 18.42 7.98 4.07
N THR A 52 18.04 6.71 4.03
CA THR A 52 18.53 5.68 4.95
C THR A 52 18.85 4.42 4.18
N GLN A 53 19.78 3.64 4.70
CA GLN A 53 20.10 2.31 4.17
C GLN A 53 19.68 1.27 5.21
N GLN A 54 18.92 0.27 4.78
CA GLN A 54 18.48 -0.85 5.61
C GLN A 54 18.87 -2.16 4.93
N GLY A 55 19.98 -2.77 5.39
CA GLY A 55 20.59 -3.89 4.67
C GLY A 55 21.01 -3.47 3.27
N GLU A 56 20.53 -4.18 2.25
CA GLU A 56 20.78 -3.87 0.83
C GLU A 56 19.82 -2.82 0.24
N ALA A 57 18.81 -2.40 1.00
CA ALA A 57 17.80 -1.47 0.52
C ALA A 57 18.21 -0.02 0.78
N GLN A 58 18.17 0.81 -0.27
CA GLN A 58 18.22 2.26 -0.16
C GLN A 58 16.80 2.81 -0.04
N ILE A 59 16.53 3.64 0.97
CA ILE A 59 15.19 4.15 1.29
C ILE A 59 15.22 5.68 1.31
N TRP A 60 14.33 6.29 0.53
CA TRP A 60 14.01 7.71 0.55
C TRP A 60 12.63 7.90 1.18
N ARG A 61 12.54 8.79 2.17
CA ARG A 61 11.27 9.08 2.85
C ARG A 61 11.09 10.58 3.03
N ARG A 62 9.86 11.04 2.86
CA ARG A 62 9.47 12.43 3.10
C ARG A 62 8.13 12.44 3.82
N GLU A 63 8.05 13.23 4.89
CA GLU A 63 6.78 13.52 5.55
C GLU A 63 6.03 14.57 4.71
N VAL A 64 4.73 14.35 4.48
CA VAL A 64 3.90 15.20 3.61
C VAL A 64 2.59 15.51 4.35
N SER A 65 2.35 16.79 4.68
CA SER A 65 1.12 17.22 5.34
C SER A 65 -0.11 16.85 4.52
N SER A 66 -1.12 16.30 5.18
CA SER A 66 -2.42 16.05 4.58
C SER A 66 -3.44 15.79 5.66
N ARG A 67 -4.64 16.37 5.54
CA ARG A 67 -5.78 16.04 6.42
C ARG A 67 -6.21 14.57 6.34
N TYR A 68 -5.77 13.86 5.29
CA TYR A 68 -6.01 12.44 5.07
C TYR A 68 -4.80 11.57 5.43
N GLY A 69 -3.76 12.17 6.03
CA GLY A 69 -2.57 11.48 6.46
C GLY A 69 -2.88 10.38 7.48
N GLN A 70 -2.11 9.29 7.41
CA GLN A 70 -2.29 8.15 8.30
C GLN A 70 -1.71 8.38 9.71
N TYR A 71 -0.79 9.34 9.85
CA TYR A 71 -0.12 9.64 11.11
C TYR A 71 -0.57 11.00 11.67
N PRO A 72 -0.84 11.11 12.98
CA PRO A 72 -1.08 12.39 13.61
C PRO A 72 0.22 13.18 13.68
N LYS A 73 0.13 14.51 13.53
CA LYS A 73 1.23 15.48 13.56
C LYS A 73 2.22 15.28 14.70
N ALA A 74 1.75 14.86 15.88
CA ALA A 74 2.58 14.58 17.05
C ALA A 74 3.64 13.47 16.82
N GLN A 75 3.49 12.63 15.79
CA GLN A 75 4.44 11.58 15.43
C GLN A 75 5.44 12.01 14.35
N ALA A 76 5.34 13.23 13.83
CA ALA A 76 6.25 13.74 12.83
C ALA A 76 7.64 14.01 13.40
N ALA A 77 8.68 13.96 12.57
CA ALA A 77 10.04 14.32 12.97
C ALA A 77 10.15 15.83 13.25
N GLN A 78 9.39 16.65 12.51
CA GLN A 78 9.34 18.10 12.65
C GLN A 78 7.88 18.58 12.73
N PRO A 79 7.17 18.32 13.85
CA PRO A 79 5.75 18.62 13.97
C PRO A 79 5.40 20.08 13.66
N ASP A 80 6.21 21.03 14.12
CA ASP A 80 5.92 22.46 13.97
C ASP A 80 5.98 22.95 12.52
N GLN A 81 6.66 22.20 11.63
CA GLN A 81 6.78 22.54 10.21
C GLN A 81 5.60 22.01 9.37
N LEU A 82 4.78 21.10 9.91
CA LEU A 82 3.60 20.59 9.21
C LEU A 82 2.47 21.64 9.15
N MET A 83 1.84 21.69 7.99
CA MET A 83 0.65 22.50 7.71
C MET A 83 -0.67 21.84 8.11
N SER A 84 -0.69 20.53 8.36
CA SER A 84 -1.89 19.78 8.77
C SER A 84 -1.68 19.03 10.09
N ASP A 85 -2.78 18.65 10.75
CA ASP A 85 -2.77 17.82 11.96
C ASP A 85 -2.47 16.35 11.67
N TYR A 86 -2.38 15.97 10.39
CA TYR A 86 -2.02 14.63 9.93
C TYR A 86 -1.02 14.70 8.77
N PHE A 87 -0.30 13.61 8.54
CA PHE A 87 0.67 13.51 7.46
C PHE A 87 0.85 12.07 6.94
N PHE A 88 1.43 11.95 5.75
CA PHE A 88 1.91 10.69 5.18
C PHE A 88 3.43 10.56 5.36
N ARG A 89 3.92 9.34 5.59
CA ARG A 89 5.36 9.02 5.47
C ARG A 89 5.62 8.41 4.11
N VAL A 90 5.57 9.24 3.08
CA VAL A 90 5.75 8.79 1.71
C VAL A 90 7.15 8.20 1.57
N SER A 91 7.23 6.97 1.06
CA SER A 91 8.44 6.19 1.04
C SER A 91 8.68 5.56 -0.32
N LEU A 92 9.91 5.67 -0.79
CA LEU A 92 10.47 4.92 -1.91
C LEU A 92 11.61 4.06 -1.37
N ALA A 93 11.64 2.77 -1.72
CA ALA A 93 12.78 1.92 -1.49
C ALA A 93 13.24 1.27 -2.80
N MET A 94 14.54 1.07 -2.91
CA MET A 94 15.17 0.31 -3.97
C MET A 94 16.04 -0.76 -3.35
N GLN A 95 15.81 -2.02 -3.71
CA GLN A 95 16.66 -3.15 -3.33
C GLN A 95 16.95 -3.97 -4.58
N ASN A 96 18.23 -4.10 -4.92
CA ASN A 96 18.66 -4.66 -6.21
C ASN A 96 17.96 -3.91 -7.37
N LYS A 97 17.22 -4.62 -8.22
CA LYS A 97 16.41 -4.01 -9.30
C LYS A 97 14.96 -3.70 -8.88
N THR A 98 14.53 -4.05 -7.67
CA THR A 98 13.13 -3.86 -7.27
C THR A 98 12.90 -2.48 -6.67
N LEU A 99 11.93 -1.75 -7.22
CA LEU A 99 11.43 -0.48 -6.68
C LEU A 99 10.12 -0.70 -5.93
N LEU A 100 10.02 -0.09 -4.76
CA LEU A 100 8.86 -0.13 -3.87
C LEU A 100 8.45 1.29 -3.53
N PHE A 101 7.20 1.67 -3.78
CA PHE A 101 6.70 3.00 -3.46
C PHE A 101 5.33 2.94 -2.80
N SER A 102 5.14 3.74 -1.76
CA SER A 102 3.82 3.97 -1.18
C SER A 102 3.79 5.29 -0.41
N LEU A 103 2.57 5.84 -0.22
CA LEU A 103 2.34 6.92 0.74
C LEU A 103 2.44 6.43 2.19
N ASP A 104 2.36 5.11 2.38
CA ASP A 104 2.45 4.41 3.66
C ASP A 104 3.79 3.68 3.79
N ASP A 105 4.65 4.15 4.68
CA ASP A 105 5.96 3.55 4.93
C ASP A 105 5.88 2.12 5.46
N THR A 106 4.81 1.75 6.16
CA THR A 106 4.65 0.38 6.68
C THR A 106 4.54 -0.63 5.55
N LEU A 107 3.94 -0.25 4.42
CA LEU A 107 3.82 -1.13 3.25
C LEU A 107 5.15 -1.34 2.56
N VAL A 108 5.96 -0.29 2.44
CA VAL A 108 7.33 -0.40 1.92
C VAL A 108 8.17 -1.30 2.84
N ASN A 109 8.08 -1.12 4.16
CA ASN A 109 8.79 -1.95 5.13
C ASN A 109 8.36 -3.43 5.05
N ASN A 110 7.05 -3.70 4.93
CA ASN A 110 6.53 -5.06 4.78
C ASN A 110 7.04 -5.73 3.49
N ALA A 111 7.09 -4.98 2.39
CA ALA A 111 7.61 -5.48 1.12
C ALA A 111 9.12 -5.76 1.18
N LEU A 112 9.90 -4.89 1.83
CA LEU A 112 11.33 -5.14 2.08
C LEU A 112 11.54 -6.38 2.96
N GLN A 113 10.72 -6.61 3.98
CA GLN A 113 10.78 -7.83 4.80
C GLN A 113 10.48 -9.09 3.97
N ALA A 114 9.51 -9.02 3.05
CA ALA A 114 9.21 -10.12 2.14
C ALA A 114 10.39 -10.41 1.18
N LEU A 115 11.00 -9.37 0.60
CA LEU A 115 12.22 -9.52 -0.23
C LEU A 115 13.39 -10.14 0.55
N ASN A 116 13.54 -9.76 1.82
CA ASN A 116 14.55 -10.29 2.72
C ASN A 116 14.20 -11.66 3.34
N LYS A 117 13.06 -12.27 2.96
CA LYS A 117 12.57 -13.55 3.51
C LYS A 117 12.38 -13.55 5.03
N THR A 118 12.19 -12.40 5.64
CA THR A 118 11.90 -12.25 7.08
C THR A 118 10.40 -12.13 7.37
N ARG A 119 9.58 -12.08 6.32
CA ARG A 119 8.12 -12.14 6.36
C ARG A 119 7.62 -13.11 5.29
N PRO A 120 6.61 -13.97 5.59
CA PRO A 120 6.03 -14.87 4.60
C PRO A 120 5.52 -14.13 3.36
N ALA A 121 5.81 -14.67 2.18
CA ALA A 121 5.37 -14.09 0.92
C ALA A 121 4.01 -14.68 0.52
N MET A 122 3.19 -13.89 -0.18
CA MET A 122 1.89 -14.38 -0.68
C MET A 122 2.06 -15.55 -1.66
N VAL A 123 3.15 -15.58 -2.42
CA VAL A 123 3.44 -16.67 -3.35
C VAL A 123 3.58 -18.03 -2.66
N ASP A 124 3.91 -18.05 -1.36
CA ASP A 124 4.07 -19.28 -0.59
C ASP A 124 2.75 -20.02 -0.35
N VAL A 125 1.61 -19.33 -0.51
CA VAL A 125 0.26 -19.89 -0.30
C VAL A 125 -0.56 -19.94 -1.60
N ILE A 126 -0.02 -19.48 -2.73
CA ILE A 126 -0.70 -19.50 -4.02
C ILE A 126 -0.42 -20.84 -4.71
N PRO A 127 -1.43 -21.52 -5.29
CA PRO A 127 -1.22 -22.75 -6.04
C PRO A 127 -0.23 -22.52 -7.20
N THR A 128 0.74 -23.42 -7.36
CA THR A 128 1.76 -23.33 -8.41
C THR A 128 1.30 -23.86 -9.76
N ASP A 129 0.12 -24.47 -9.81
CA ASP A 129 -0.46 -25.03 -11.03
C ASP A 129 -1.30 -23.97 -11.77
N GLY A 130 -0.70 -23.35 -12.79
CA GLY A 130 -1.38 -22.39 -13.68
C GLY A 130 -1.14 -20.92 -13.34
N ILE A 131 -1.91 -20.04 -13.99
CA ILE A 131 -1.73 -18.58 -13.87
C ILE A 131 -2.77 -18.04 -12.90
N VAL A 132 -2.29 -17.37 -11.83
CA VAL A 132 -3.13 -16.76 -10.79
C VAL A 132 -3.03 -15.23 -10.85
N PRO A 133 -3.85 -14.56 -11.67
CA PRO A 133 -3.84 -13.09 -11.76
C PRO A 133 -4.44 -12.38 -10.53
N LEU A 134 -5.26 -13.06 -9.72
CA LEU A 134 -5.94 -12.45 -8.59
C LEU A 134 -6.01 -13.40 -7.40
N TYR A 135 -5.62 -12.88 -6.24
CA TYR A 135 -5.80 -13.49 -4.93
C TYR A 135 -6.68 -12.56 -4.08
N ILE A 136 -7.66 -13.14 -3.39
CA ILE A 136 -8.54 -12.42 -2.48
C ILE A 136 -8.46 -13.07 -1.10
N ASN A 137 -8.23 -12.24 -0.09
CA ASN A 137 -8.36 -12.61 1.33
C ASN A 137 -9.61 -11.93 1.90
N PRO A 138 -10.79 -12.59 1.92
CA PRO A 138 -12.02 -11.97 2.39
C PRO A 138 -11.97 -11.47 3.84
N GLN A 139 -11.29 -12.19 4.73
CA GLN A 139 -11.08 -11.76 6.11
C GLN A 139 -10.30 -10.44 6.18
N GLY A 140 -9.16 -10.39 5.48
CA GLY A 140 -8.34 -9.17 5.42
C GLY A 140 -9.06 -8.00 4.75
N MET A 141 -9.83 -8.27 3.70
CA MET A 141 -10.64 -7.27 3.00
C MET A 141 -11.77 -6.74 3.89
N ALA A 142 -12.46 -7.62 4.63
CA ALA A 142 -13.50 -7.22 5.57
C ALA A 142 -12.93 -6.31 6.68
N LYS A 143 -11.76 -6.66 7.23
CA LYS A 143 -11.04 -5.84 8.22
C LYS A 143 -10.68 -4.46 7.65
N LEU A 144 -10.07 -4.43 6.46
CA LEU A 144 -9.72 -3.19 5.75
C LEU A 144 -10.95 -2.29 5.55
N LEU A 145 -12.01 -2.83 4.95
CA LEU A 145 -13.25 -2.09 4.66
C LEU A 145 -13.93 -1.58 5.93
N ARG A 146 -13.94 -2.39 7.01
CA ARG A 146 -14.46 -1.98 8.31
C ARG A 146 -13.68 -0.80 8.87
N ASN A 147 -12.34 -0.88 8.89
CA ASN A 147 -11.48 0.17 9.39
C ASN A 147 -11.66 1.48 8.61
N GLU A 148 -11.70 1.40 7.28
CA GLU A 148 -11.90 2.56 6.42
C GLU A 148 -13.27 3.21 6.60
N THR A 149 -14.32 2.39 6.72
CA THR A 149 -15.68 2.91 6.94
C THR A 149 -15.77 3.64 8.26
N LEU A 150 -15.27 3.03 9.35
CA LEU A 150 -15.37 3.61 10.69
C LEU A 150 -14.47 4.83 10.89
N THR A 151 -13.32 4.88 10.21
CA THR A 151 -12.45 6.07 10.19
C THR A 151 -13.13 7.21 9.42
N SER A 152 -13.78 6.90 8.29
CA SER A 152 -14.43 7.90 7.43
C SER A 152 -15.77 8.40 7.97
N LEU A 153 -16.42 7.63 8.85
CA LEU A 153 -17.70 7.97 9.47
C LEU A 153 -17.57 8.05 10.99
N PRO A 154 -16.89 9.06 11.56
CA PRO A 154 -16.80 9.19 13.01
C PRO A 154 -18.19 9.36 13.63
N LYS A 155 -18.52 8.58 14.66
CA LYS A 155 -19.86 8.57 15.29
C LYS A 155 -20.35 9.96 15.74
N ASN A 156 -19.42 10.80 16.18
CA ASN A 156 -19.69 12.15 16.66
C ASN A 156 -19.93 13.18 15.54
N LEU A 157 -19.49 12.89 14.31
CA LEU A 157 -19.64 13.78 13.17
C LEU A 157 -20.74 13.31 12.21
N GLU A 158 -20.84 11.99 11.99
CA GLU A 158 -21.74 11.38 11.00
C GLU A 158 -22.64 10.28 11.63
N PRO A 159 -23.47 10.57 12.64
CA PRO A 159 -24.18 9.56 13.43
C PRO A 159 -25.19 8.73 12.61
N VAL A 160 -25.85 9.34 11.62
CA VAL A 160 -26.84 8.65 10.76
C VAL A 160 -26.13 7.63 9.86
N PHE A 161 -25.07 8.05 9.16
CA PHE A 161 -24.30 7.15 8.30
C PHE A 161 -23.53 6.11 9.10
N TYR A 162 -23.02 6.46 10.30
CA TYR A 162 -22.43 5.50 11.21
C TYR A 162 -23.43 4.40 11.59
N ASN A 163 -24.66 4.77 11.98
CA ASN A 163 -25.70 3.81 12.32
C ASN A 163 -26.11 2.95 11.10
N ALA A 164 -26.22 3.53 9.92
CA ALA A 164 -26.48 2.79 8.68
C ALA A 164 -25.34 1.80 8.37
N ALA A 165 -24.07 2.22 8.52
CA ALA A 165 -22.93 1.34 8.35
C ALA A 165 -22.95 0.18 9.37
N GLN A 166 -23.20 0.48 10.65
CA GLN A 166 -23.32 -0.54 11.71
C GLN A 166 -24.42 -1.56 11.42
N THR A 167 -25.57 -1.13 10.92
CA THR A 167 -26.75 -2.00 10.74
C THR A 167 -26.77 -2.71 9.40
N LEU A 168 -26.27 -2.10 8.33
CA LEU A 168 -26.39 -2.61 6.96
C LEU A 168 -25.08 -3.12 6.38
N LEU A 169 -23.95 -2.50 6.73
CA LEU A 169 -22.64 -2.85 6.19
C LEU A 169 -21.90 -3.86 7.07
N MET A 170 -21.83 -3.64 8.38
CA MET A 170 -21.05 -4.51 9.28
C MET A 170 -21.47 -5.99 9.20
N PRO A 171 -22.77 -6.35 9.15
CA PRO A 171 -23.16 -7.74 8.98
C PRO A 171 -22.67 -8.37 7.66
N LYS A 172 -22.58 -7.57 6.59
CA LYS A 172 -22.04 -8.03 5.29
C LYS A 172 -20.53 -8.24 5.35
N LEU A 173 -19.81 -7.35 6.05
CA LEU A 173 -18.38 -7.51 6.29
C LEU A 173 -18.10 -8.71 7.20
N ASP A 174 -18.95 -8.96 8.19
CA ASP A 174 -18.88 -10.16 9.03
C ASP A 174 -19.10 -11.42 8.19
N ALA A 175 -20.14 -11.46 7.35
CA ALA A 175 -20.35 -12.58 6.42
C ALA A 175 -19.19 -12.78 5.43
N LEU A 176 -18.63 -11.70 4.90
CA LEU A 176 -17.44 -11.73 4.04
C LEU A 176 -16.23 -12.30 4.79
N SER A 177 -16.04 -11.93 6.06
CA SER A 177 -14.90 -12.39 6.86
C SER A 177 -14.87 -13.90 7.11
N GLN A 178 -16.03 -14.56 6.99
CA GLN A 178 -16.18 -16.01 7.14
C GLN A 178 -15.91 -16.78 5.83
N GLN A 179 -15.72 -16.09 4.70
CA GLN A 179 -15.42 -16.73 3.44
C GLN A 179 -13.96 -17.20 3.38
N PRO A 180 -13.66 -18.35 2.74
CA PRO A 180 -12.29 -18.80 2.57
C PRO A 180 -11.51 -17.84 1.68
N ARG A 181 -10.20 -17.98 1.65
CA ARG A 181 -9.37 -17.25 0.68
C ARG A 181 -9.66 -17.80 -0.71
N TYR A 182 -9.59 -16.95 -1.73
CA TYR A 182 -9.83 -17.36 -3.10
C TYR A 182 -8.68 -16.97 -4.00
N VAL A 183 -8.43 -17.81 -4.99
CA VAL A 183 -7.64 -17.47 -6.17
C VAL A 183 -8.52 -17.53 -7.41
N MET A 184 -8.33 -16.57 -8.30
CA MET A 184 -8.80 -16.64 -9.67
C MET A 184 -7.71 -17.29 -10.50
N LYS A 185 -8.01 -18.40 -11.16
CA LYS A 185 -7.11 -19.07 -12.09
C LYS A 185 -7.55 -18.77 -13.52
N LEU A 186 -6.57 -18.58 -14.39
CA LEU A 186 -6.78 -18.52 -15.83
C LEU A 186 -6.40 -19.85 -16.47
N ALA A 187 -7.14 -20.23 -17.50
CA ALA A 187 -6.69 -21.28 -18.40
C ALA A 187 -5.33 -20.92 -19.01
N GLN A 188 -4.50 -21.93 -19.23
CA GLN A 188 -3.18 -21.75 -19.83
C GLN A 188 -3.33 -21.20 -21.26
N MET A 189 -2.54 -20.19 -21.58
CA MET A 189 -2.50 -19.60 -22.91
C MET A 189 -1.28 -20.10 -23.68
N GLU A 190 -1.48 -20.38 -24.96
CA GLU A 190 -0.37 -20.53 -25.90
C GLU A 190 0.19 -19.14 -26.27
N PRO A 191 1.51 -18.92 -26.15
CA PRO A 191 2.15 -17.69 -26.59
C PRO A 191 1.84 -17.38 -28.06
N GLY A 192 1.42 -16.15 -28.37
CA GLY A 192 1.09 -15.73 -29.74
C GLY A 192 -0.32 -16.06 -30.21
N ALA A 193 -1.17 -16.63 -29.35
CA ALA A 193 -2.60 -16.79 -29.64
C ALA A 193 -3.27 -15.43 -29.92
N ALA A 194 -4.27 -15.42 -30.79
CA ALA A 194 -5.10 -14.26 -31.03
C ALA A 194 -5.84 -13.84 -29.74
N TRP A 195 -6.23 -12.56 -29.67
CA TRP A 195 -7.02 -12.04 -28.56
C TRP A 195 -8.29 -12.88 -28.37
N GLN A 196 -8.41 -13.52 -27.21
CA GLN A 196 -9.51 -14.41 -26.89
C GLN A 196 -9.98 -14.19 -25.45
N TRP A 197 -11.27 -14.44 -25.22
CA TRP A 197 -11.81 -14.53 -23.88
C TRP A 197 -11.32 -15.82 -23.22
N LEU A 198 -10.76 -15.71 -22.02
CA LEU A 198 -10.32 -16.86 -21.24
C LEU A 198 -11.37 -17.19 -20.17
N PRO A 199 -11.69 -18.47 -19.96
CA PRO A 199 -12.49 -18.87 -18.81
C PRO A 199 -11.70 -18.59 -17.52
N ILE A 200 -12.39 -18.02 -16.55
CA ILE A 200 -11.89 -17.85 -15.18
C ILE A 200 -12.45 -18.94 -14.30
N THR A 201 -11.64 -19.50 -13.40
CA THR A 201 -12.12 -20.39 -12.35
C THR A 201 -11.75 -19.81 -10.99
N TRP A 202 -12.69 -19.91 -10.05
CA TRP A 202 -12.48 -19.50 -8.66
C TRP A 202 -12.24 -20.73 -7.81
N GLN A 203 -11.14 -20.75 -7.08
CA GLN A 203 -10.77 -21.87 -6.20
C GLN A 203 -10.57 -21.35 -4.77
N PRO A 204 -11.23 -21.97 -3.76
CA PRO A 204 -10.94 -21.68 -2.37
C PRO A 204 -9.56 -22.26 -1.97
N LEU A 205 -8.87 -21.57 -1.06
CA LEU A 205 -7.61 -22.01 -0.43
C LEU A 205 -7.83 -22.38 1.04
#